data_AF-A0AAN5D6Z4-F1
#
_entry.id   AF-A0AAN5D6Z4-F1
#
_cell.length_a   1.000
_cell.length_b   1.000
_cell.length_c   1.000
_cell.angle_alpha   90.00
_cell.angle_beta   90.00
_cell.angle_gamma   90.00
#
_symmetry.space_group_name_H-M   'P 1'
#
loop_
_entity.id
_entity.type
_entity.pdbx_description
1 polymer ?
#
loop_
_entity_poly.entity_id
_entity_poly.type
_entity_poly.pdbx_seq_one_letter_code
_entity_poly.pdbx_strand_id
1 'polypeptide(L)'
;AEAMFAKELAEKLKDSKISVTMADPGWSRTNLRDRIPFSNFFLISWLHKLCLLQFYLVGEGRVANAVRPVLYAVADPEMEGKNGVFINRERVEQEWGHHVDEDEGRNMLWEESEKWTRFADRLSALNRSISGDQAVETKPGRSWRTLWLW
;
A
#
# COMPACT_ATOMS: atom_id res chain seq x y z
N ALA A 1 -4.67 9.46 3.86
CA ALA A 1 -4.32 8.45 4.88
C ALA A 1 -3.02 7.73 4.53
N GLU A 2 -2.95 6.96 3.44
CA GLU A 2 -1.73 6.20 3.06
C GLU A 2 -0.48 7.08 2.93
N ALA A 3 -0.60 8.22 2.23
CA ALA A 3 0.49 9.18 2.08
C ALA A 3 0.98 9.77 3.42
N MET A 4 0.04 10.13 4.31
CA MET A 4 0.36 10.60 5.67
C MET A 4 1.08 9.52 6.47
N PHE A 5 0.61 8.27 6.39
CA PHE A 5 1.25 7.14 7.07
C PHE A 5 2.66 6.87 6.54
N ALA A 6 2.85 6.85 5.22
CA ALA A 6 4.16 6.62 4.60
C ALA A 6 5.17 7.71 4.98
N LYS A 7 4.75 8.98 4.98
CA LYS A 7 5.58 10.11 5.39
C LYS A 7 5.95 10.05 6.87
N GLU A 8 4.97 9.78 7.74
CA GLU A 8 5.24 9.65 9.18
C GLU A 8 6.15 8.45 9.49
N LEU A 9 5.96 7.33 8.79
CA LEU A 9 6.83 6.17 8.91
C LEU A 9 8.27 6.50 8.47
N ALA A 10 8.43 7.26 7.39
CA ALA A 10 9.73 7.72 6.91
C ALA A 10 10.44 8.61 7.94
N GLU A 11 9.71 9.53 8.58
CA GLU A 11 10.24 10.41 9.62
C GLU A 11 10.66 9.64 10.89
N LYS A 12 9.84 8.68 11.33
CA LYS A 12 10.18 7.83 12.49
C LYS A 12 11.37 6.91 12.22
N LEU A 13 11.61 6.53 10.98
CA LEU A 13 12.69 5.63 10.57
C LEU A 13 13.94 6.34 10.03
N LYS A 14 14.01 7.68 10.08
CA LYS A 14 15.13 8.45 9.50
C LYS A 14 16.51 8.09 10.06
N ASP A 15 16.58 7.70 11.33
CA ASP A 15 17.83 7.31 12.00
C ASP A 15 18.14 5.80 11.84
N SER A 16 17.25 5.08 11.15
CA SER A 16 17.42 3.66 10.83
C SER A 16 18.05 3.46 9.46
N LYS A 17 18.44 2.23 9.15
CA LYS A 17 18.93 1.85 7.82
C LYS A 17 17.80 1.54 6.82
N ILE A 18 16.55 1.80 7.20
CA ILE A 18 15.36 1.46 6.40
C ILE A 18 14.87 2.73 5.71
N SER A 19 14.80 2.70 4.38
CA SER A 19 14.17 3.74 3.59
C SER A 19 12.70 3.42 3.35
N VAL A 20 11.87 4.46 3.38
CA VAL A 20 10.45 4.40 3.07
C VAL A 20 10.18 5.31 1.89
N THR A 21 9.49 4.80 0.88
CA THR A 21 9.15 5.54 -0.34
C THR A 21 7.70 5.27 -0.69
N MET A 22 7.00 6.31 -1.13
CA MET A 22 5.66 6.19 -1.69
C MET A 22 5.76 6.23 -3.22
N ALA A 23 5.07 5.31 -3.90
CA ALA A 23 5.04 5.27 -5.35
C ALA A 23 3.60 5.34 -5.85
N ASP A 24 3.31 6.31 -6.71
CA ASP A 24 2.05 6.37 -7.44
C ASP A 24 2.17 5.59 -8.76
N PRO A 25 1.47 4.45 -8.90
CA PRO A 25 1.46 3.68 -10.15
C PRO A 25 0.78 4.42 -11.31
N GLY A 26 0.08 5.52 -11.03
CA GLY A 26 -0.76 6.24 -11.96
C GLY A 26 -1.94 5.40 -12.43
N TRP A 27 -2.47 5.79 -13.59
CA TRP A 27 -3.65 5.15 -14.13
C TRP A 27 -3.39 3.70 -14.58
N SER A 28 -4.20 2.75 -14.10
CA SER A 28 -4.07 1.32 -14.44
C SER A 28 -5.41 0.61 -14.60
N ARG A 29 -5.44 -0.44 -15.44
CA ARG A 29 -6.61 -1.29 -15.65
C ARG A 29 -6.66 -2.42 -14.64
N THR A 30 -7.16 -2.10 -13.46
CA THR A 30 -7.47 -3.09 -12.41
C THR A 30 -8.98 -3.16 -12.19
N ASN A 31 -9.44 -4.20 -11.50
CA ASN A 31 -10.86 -4.35 -11.13
C ASN A 31 -11.40 -3.19 -10.28
N LEU A 32 -10.51 -2.37 -9.68
CA LEU A 32 -10.91 -1.16 -8.95
C LEU A 32 -11.48 -0.11 -9.90
N ARG A 33 -10.95 0.00 -11.12
CA ARG A 33 -11.41 0.96 -12.13
C ARG A 33 -12.85 0.71 -12.54
N ASP A 34 -13.23 -0.57 -12.67
CA ASP A 34 -14.57 -0.96 -13.11
C ASP A 34 -15.65 -0.58 -12.09
N ARG A 35 -15.25 -0.31 -10.85
CA ARG A 35 -16.14 0.11 -9.75
C ARG A 35 -16.28 1.63 -9.61
N ILE A 36 -15.57 2.43 -10.42
CA ILE A 36 -15.70 3.90 -10.40
C ILE A 36 -17.01 4.29 -11.11
N PRO A 37 -17.95 5.01 -10.46
CA PRO A 37 -19.34 5.15 -10.92
C PRO A 37 -19.49 5.78 -12.33
N PHE A 38 -18.54 6.61 -12.76
CA PHE A 38 -18.53 7.22 -14.09
C PHE A 38 -18.17 6.26 -15.24
N SER A 39 -17.63 5.07 -14.95
CA SER A 39 -17.30 4.06 -15.98
C SER A 39 -18.56 3.49 -16.66
N ASN A 40 -19.68 3.46 -15.95
CA ASN A 40 -20.90 2.75 -16.35
C ASN A 40 -21.90 3.60 -17.15
N PHE A 41 -21.64 4.90 -17.33
CA PHE A 41 -22.55 5.76 -18.10
C PHE A 41 -22.29 5.55 -19.60
N PHE A 42 -23.28 5.03 -20.33
CA PHE A 42 -23.11 4.55 -21.71
C PHE A 42 -22.55 5.60 -22.69
N LEU A 43 -22.94 6.87 -22.56
CA LEU A 43 -22.42 7.96 -23.40
C LEU A 43 -20.95 8.27 -23.11
N ILE A 44 -20.57 8.30 -21.82
CA ILE A 44 -19.19 8.51 -21.37
C ILE A 44 -18.35 7.31 -21.81
N SER A 45 -18.84 6.09 -21.61
CA SER A 45 -18.19 4.85 -22.05
C SER A 45 -18.01 4.79 -23.58
N TRP A 46 -18.98 5.28 -24.36
CA TRP A 46 -18.89 5.35 -25.82
C TRP A 46 -17.89 6.41 -26.30
N LEU A 47 -17.93 7.62 -25.73
CA LEU A 47 -16.98 8.69 -26.03
C LEU A 47 -15.54 8.32 -25.62
N HIS A 48 -15.42 7.67 -24.46
CA HIS A 48 -14.14 7.13 -23.98
C HIS A 48 -13.64 6.03 -24.90
N LYS A 49 -14.46 5.14 -25.47
CA LYS A 49 -13.97 4.12 -26.41
C LYS A 49 -13.35 4.75 -27.68
N LEU A 50 -13.90 5.86 -28.16
CA LEU A 50 -13.36 6.59 -29.32
C LEU A 50 -12.05 7.33 -28.97
N CYS A 51 -11.99 8.07 -27.86
CA CYS A 51 -10.75 8.74 -27.42
C CYS A 51 -9.68 7.77 -26.88
N LEU A 52 -10.07 6.73 -26.15
CA LEU A 52 -9.15 5.74 -25.58
C LEU A 52 -8.60 4.77 -26.60
N LEU A 53 -9.07 4.75 -27.86
CA LEU A 53 -8.43 3.93 -28.90
C LEU A 53 -6.95 4.33 -29.05
N GLN A 54 -6.65 5.63 -28.95
CA GLN A 54 -5.27 6.14 -28.93
C GLN A 54 -4.53 5.65 -27.66
N PHE A 55 -5.14 5.77 -26.47
CA PHE A 55 -4.56 5.26 -25.21
C PHE A 55 -4.34 3.73 -25.20
N TYR A 56 -5.22 2.96 -25.87
CA TYR A 56 -5.12 1.52 -26.00
C TYR A 56 -3.91 1.13 -26.86
N LEU A 57 -3.64 1.90 -27.91
CA LEU A 57 -2.48 1.70 -28.79
C LEU A 57 -1.16 2.07 -28.08
N VAL A 58 -1.16 3.11 -27.24
CA VAL A 58 0.03 3.56 -26.49
C VAL A 58 0.29 2.69 -25.24
N GLY A 59 -0.69 1.91 -24.79
CA GLY A 59 -0.52 0.96 -23.69
C GLY A 59 -0.44 1.60 -22.30
N GLU A 60 -0.86 2.86 -22.16
CA GLU A 60 -0.68 3.68 -20.95
C GLU A 60 -1.43 3.17 -19.72
N GLY A 61 -2.39 2.25 -19.87
CA GLY A 61 -3.13 1.66 -18.75
C GLY A 61 -2.75 0.21 -18.42
N ARG A 62 -1.69 -0.36 -19.01
CA ARG A 62 -1.28 -1.75 -18.73
C ARG A 62 -0.79 -1.86 -17.29
N VAL A 63 -1.23 -2.91 -16.58
CA VAL A 63 -0.79 -3.20 -15.20
C VAL A 63 0.73 -3.30 -15.10
N ALA A 64 1.40 -3.83 -16.13
CA ALA A 64 2.86 -3.88 -16.20
C ALA A 64 3.54 -2.50 -16.08
N ASN A 65 2.90 -1.43 -16.58
CA ASN A 65 3.45 -0.07 -16.49
C ASN A 65 3.28 0.51 -15.08
N ALA A 66 2.23 0.13 -14.35
CA ALA A 66 1.99 0.54 -12.96
C ALA A 66 3.00 -0.06 -11.98
N VAL A 67 3.60 -1.22 -12.31
CA VAL A 67 4.62 -1.87 -11.48
C VAL A 67 6.00 -1.18 -11.60
N ARG A 68 6.25 -0.47 -12.70
CA ARG A 68 7.54 0.20 -12.96
C ARG A 68 8.00 1.17 -11.85
N PRO A 69 7.18 2.13 -11.38
CA PRO A 69 7.61 3.02 -10.30
C PRO A 69 7.88 2.26 -9.00
N VAL A 70 7.14 1.17 -8.73
CA VAL A 70 7.38 0.33 -7.53
C VAL A 70 8.73 -0.38 -7.62
N LEU A 71 9.05 -0.98 -8.76
CA LEU A 71 10.36 -1.61 -8.97
C LEU A 71 11.50 -0.60 -8.92
N TYR A 72 11.28 0.59 -9.47
CA TYR A 72 12.22 1.70 -9.38
C TYR A 72 12.48 2.09 -7.91
N ALA A 73 11.42 2.28 -7.10
CA ALA A 73 11.55 2.61 -5.68
C ALA A 73 12.34 1.56 -4.87
N VAL A 74 12.20 0.28 -5.20
CA VAL A 74 12.75 -0.82 -4.38
C VAL A 74 14.14 -1.27 -4.83
N ALA A 75 14.42 -1.27 -6.14
CA ALA A 75 15.58 -1.96 -6.70
C ALA A 75 16.52 -1.06 -7.51
N ASP A 76 16.15 0.20 -7.78
CA ASP A 76 17.00 1.09 -8.57
C ASP A 76 18.11 1.70 -7.70
N PRO A 77 19.39 1.66 -8.15
CA PRO A 77 20.49 2.32 -7.44
C PRO A 77 20.27 3.83 -7.24
N GLU A 78 19.50 4.49 -8.09
CA GLU A 78 19.18 5.92 -7.94
C GLU A 78 18.33 6.22 -6.69
N MET A 79 17.75 5.19 -6.07
CA MET A 79 16.97 5.29 -4.83
C MET A 79 17.80 5.01 -3.58
N GLU A 80 19.06 4.62 -3.72
CA GLU A 80 19.95 4.39 -2.59
C GLU A 80 20.16 5.68 -1.79
N GLY A 81 19.91 5.63 -0.48
CA GLY A 81 20.02 6.78 0.42
C GLY A 81 18.84 7.77 0.38
N LYS A 82 17.84 7.57 -0.50
CA LYS A 82 16.62 8.39 -0.51
C LYS A 82 15.60 7.84 0.49
N ASN A 83 15.05 8.71 1.33
CA ASN A 83 13.99 8.38 2.30
C ASN A 83 12.89 9.45 2.26
N GLY A 84 11.64 9.05 2.45
CA GLY A 84 10.51 9.99 2.52
C GLY A 84 10.16 10.67 1.19
N VAL A 85 10.53 10.06 0.05
CA VAL A 85 10.21 10.59 -1.28
C VAL A 85 8.89 10.01 -1.81
N PHE A 86 8.19 10.82 -2.60
CA PHE A 86 6.98 10.41 -3.31
C PHE A 86 7.23 10.45 -4.81
N ILE A 87 7.14 9.32 -5.49
CA ILE A 87 7.44 9.23 -6.94
C ILE A 87 6.18 8.99 -7.76
N ASN A 88 6.13 9.56 -8.96
CA ASN A 88 5.09 9.29 -9.94
C ASN A 88 5.43 8.08 -10.84
N ARG A 89 4.49 7.73 -11.71
CA ARG A 89 4.66 6.70 -12.75
C ARG A 89 5.89 6.91 -13.64
N GLU A 90 6.27 8.16 -13.87
CA GLU A 90 7.42 8.53 -14.71
C GLU A 90 8.76 8.49 -13.97
N ARG A 91 8.75 8.11 -12.68
CA ARG A 91 9.91 8.07 -11.76
C ARG A 91 10.41 9.45 -11.35
N VAL A 92 9.55 10.46 -11.47
CA VAL A 92 9.81 11.83 -11.05
C VAL A 92 9.26 12.03 -9.64
N GLU A 93 10.03 12.71 -8.79
CA GLU A 93 9.59 13.09 -7.46
C GLU A 93 8.44 14.10 -7.54
N GLN A 94 7.40 13.89 -6.74
CA GLN A 94 6.22 14.72 -6.64
C GLN A 94 6.19 15.41 -5.29
N GLU A 95 5.62 16.61 -5.29
CA GLU A 95 5.30 17.30 -4.05
C GLU A 95 4.23 16.52 -3.27
N TRP A 96 4.39 16.52 -1.95
CA TRP A 96 3.37 16.00 -1.05
C TRP A 96 2.15 16.93 -1.05
N GLY A 97 0.97 16.38 -0.79
CA GLY A 97 -0.21 17.21 -0.62
C GLY A 97 -0.13 18.03 0.67
N HIS A 98 -0.74 19.23 0.69
CA HIS A 98 -0.75 20.13 1.85
C HIS A 98 -1.09 19.43 3.19
N HIS A 99 -2.11 18.57 3.20
CA HIS A 99 -2.51 17.84 4.41
C HIS A 99 -1.49 16.77 4.85
N VAL A 100 -0.66 16.28 3.93
CA VAL A 100 0.38 15.31 4.23
C VAL A 100 1.58 16.02 4.88
N ASP A 101 1.84 17.26 4.51
CA ASP A 101 2.91 18.07 5.11
C ASP A 101 2.62 18.51 6.53
N GLU A 102 1.35 18.56 6.93
CA GLU A 102 0.93 18.92 8.28
C GLU A 102 1.23 17.81 9.30
N ASP A 103 2.12 18.10 10.25
CA ASP A 103 2.58 17.14 11.27
C ASP A 103 1.46 16.69 12.22
N GLU A 104 0.57 17.61 12.60
CA GLU A 104 -0.52 17.33 13.54
C GLU A 104 -1.47 16.27 12.99
N GLY A 105 -1.87 16.41 11.73
CA GLY A 105 -2.73 15.45 11.05
C GLY A 105 -2.09 14.07 10.91
N ARG A 106 -0.78 14.01 10.65
CA ARG A 106 -0.04 12.74 10.57
C ARG A 106 0.07 12.05 11.93
N ASN A 107 0.38 12.79 12.98
CA ASN A 107 0.49 12.25 14.33
C ASN A 107 -0.86 11.70 14.83
N MET A 108 -1.93 12.47 14.62
CA MET A 108 -3.28 12.01 14.98
C MET A 108 -3.65 10.73 14.22
N LEU A 109 -3.38 10.66 12.92
CA LEU A 109 -3.64 9.45 12.13
C LEU A 109 -2.83 8.25 12.65
N TRP A 110 -1.58 8.48 13.03
CA TRP A 110 -0.69 7.45 13.56
C TRP A 110 -1.24 6.86 14.86
N GLU A 111 -1.54 7.72 15.84
CA GLU A 111 -2.07 7.32 17.15
C GLU A 111 -3.39 6.57 17.03
N GLU A 112 -4.33 7.06 16.22
CA GLU A 112 -5.61 6.39 15.98
C GLU A 112 -5.42 5.03 15.28
N SER A 113 -4.49 4.94 14.33
CA SER A 113 -4.15 3.68 13.67
C SER A 113 -3.56 2.67 14.64
N GLU A 114 -2.69 3.09 15.56
CA GLU A 114 -2.14 2.22 16.61
C GLU A 114 -3.22 1.68 17.55
N LYS A 115 -4.17 2.53 17.95
CA LYS A 115 -5.33 2.13 18.77
C LYS A 115 -6.20 1.10 18.05
N TRP A 116 -6.58 1.38 16.80
CA TRP A 116 -7.51 0.53 16.04
C TRP A 116 -6.91 -0.82 15.66
N THR A 117 -5.61 -0.86 15.38
CA THR A 117 -4.91 -2.10 15.05
C THR A 117 -4.50 -2.89 16.30
N ARG A 118 -4.63 -2.31 17.50
CA ARG A 118 -4.10 -2.82 18.77
C ARG A 118 -2.61 -3.13 18.66
N PHE A 119 -1.87 -2.19 18.07
CA PHE A 119 -0.48 -2.40 17.68
C PHE A 119 0.40 -2.85 18.85
N ALA A 120 0.29 -2.19 20.00
CA ALA A 120 1.05 -2.52 21.21
C ALA A 120 0.79 -3.96 21.70
N ASP A 121 -0.47 -4.38 21.76
CA ASP A 121 -0.84 -5.74 22.17
C ASP A 121 -0.23 -6.78 21.21
N ARG A 122 -0.35 -6.54 19.90
CA ARG A 122 0.19 -7.43 18.86
C ARG A 122 1.72 -7.48 18.89
N LEU A 123 2.38 -6.34 19.08
CA LEU A 123 3.83 -6.26 19.20
C LEU A 123 4.32 -7.02 20.44
N SER A 124 3.64 -6.90 21.56
CA SER A 124 3.96 -7.67 22.78
C SER A 124 3.81 -9.18 22.57
N ALA A 125 2.81 -9.61 21.80
CA ALA A 125 2.59 -11.01 21.48
C ALA A 125 3.66 -11.53 20.51
N LEU A 126 4.03 -10.73 19.51
CA LEU A 126 5.10 -11.03 18.57
C LEU A 126 6.44 -11.19 19.28
N ASN A 127 6.81 -10.25 20.16
CA ASN A 127 8.05 -10.32 20.93
C ASN A 127 8.10 -11.57 21.82
N ARG A 128 6.99 -11.94 22.47
CA ARG A 128 6.91 -13.21 23.23
C ARG A 128 7.11 -14.44 22.36
N SER A 129 6.57 -14.45 21.14
CA SER A 129 6.77 -15.56 20.20
C SER A 129 8.21 -15.67 19.69
N ILE A 130 8.88 -14.53 19.45
CA ILE A 130 10.27 -14.47 19.00
C ILE A 130 11.23 -14.89 20.12
N SER A 131 10.97 -14.44 21.36
CA SER A 131 11.76 -14.80 22.54
C SER A 131 11.58 -16.26 22.98
N GLY A 132 10.68 -17.03 22.35
CA GLY A 132 10.47 -18.44 22.65
C GLY A 132 9.66 -18.73 23.92
N ASP A 133 9.04 -17.71 24.53
CA ASP A 133 8.30 -17.83 25.79
C ASP A 133 6.90 -18.46 25.63
N GLN A 134 6.51 -18.87 24.43
CA GLN A 134 5.29 -19.63 24.21
C GLN A 134 5.59 -21.07 23.82
N ALA A 135 5.39 -21.97 24.81
CA ALA A 135 5.03 -23.34 24.53
C ALA A 135 3.85 -23.33 23.54
N VAL A 136 4.05 -23.97 22.39
CA VAL A 136 3.04 -24.10 21.34
C VAL A 136 1.84 -24.83 21.95
N GLU A 137 0.80 -24.08 22.35
CA GLU A 137 -0.54 -24.65 22.51
C GLU A 137 -1.03 -25.04 21.11
N THR A 138 -0.61 -26.23 20.70
CA THR A 138 -1.27 -26.94 19.62
C THR A 138 -2.70 -27.18 20.08
N LYS A 139 -3.65 -26.37 19.58
CA LYS A 139 -5.07 -26.73 19.67
C LYS A 139 -5.16 -28.15 19.11
N PRO A 140 -5.65 -29.15 19.85
CA PRO A 140 -5.75 -30.50 19.34
C PRO A 140 -6.59 -30.44 18.08
N GLY A 141 -5.95 -30.75 16.95
CA GLY A 141 -6.59 -30.73 15.64
C GLY A 141 -7.86 -31.57 15.69
N ARG A 142 -8.92 -31.10 15.03
CA ARG A 142 -10.17 -31.84 14.86
C ARG A 142 -9.85 -33.26 14.40
N SER A 143 -9.97 -34.21 15.33
CA SER A 143 -9.87 -35.62 15.07
C SER A 143 -11.08 -36.03 14.22
N TRP A 144 -10.83 -36.64 13.07
CA TRP A 144 -11.85 -37.17 12.15
C TRP A 144 -12.70 -38.31 12.76
N ARG A 145 -12.47 -38.66 14.04
CA ARG A 145 -13.16 -39.76 14.73
C ARG A 145 -14.58 -39.40 15.20
N THR A 146 -15.03 -38.15 15.08
CA THR A 146 -16.35 -37.71 15.57
C THR A 146 -17.41 -37.52 14.49
N LEU A 147 -17.14 -37.90 13.24
CA LEU A 147 -18.07 -37.70 12.11
C LEU A 147 -19.05 -38.87 11.86
N TRP A 148 -19.13 -39.86 12.74
CA TRP A 148 -19.94 -41.08 12.52
C TRP A 148 -20.90 -41.42 13.68
N LEU A 149 -21.46 -40.42 14.35
CA LEU A 149 -22.60 -40.64 15.24
C LEU A 149 -23.67 -39.56 15.01
N TRP A 150 -24.74 -40.03 14.36
CA TRP A 150 -26.02 -39.40 14.01
C TRP A 150 -26.08 -38.51 12.76
#